data_AF-V6K720-F1
#
_entry.id   AF-V6K720-F1
#
_cell.length_a   1.000
_cell.length_b   1.000
_cell.length_c   1.000
_cell.angle_alpha   90.00
_cell.angle_beta   90.00
_cell.angle_gamma   90.00
#
_symmetry.space_group_name_H-M   'P 1'
#
loop_
_entity.id
_entity.type
_entity.pdbx_description
1 polymer ?
#
loop_
_entity_poly.entity_id
_entity_poly.type
_entity_poly.pdbx_seq_one_letter_code
_entity_poly.pdbx_strand_id
1 'polypeptide(L)'
;AFTDGVLRPHRWELLDELGMVWDVADARFQHGLIAARAYFEEYGTLCAPRDAVMDGFAVGQWLENLRKGVMAVTEERDRALREIDEHWKPEWAVSWQRRYATLAYLLHGEDGTPNVPPGVRVNGIDVGTWLQRQTSPAGWAHLVAGQRELLERLGITAAPTPTAGAADGAAHGEAPAPVPGLEDMDNFERGLTAARQYLAREGHLKVPRKHEEVLHPANEDGTESEDRTPVAVRLGVWTSNQKARRAQLAPARRQALADLGFAWAR
;
A
#
# COMPACT_ATOMS: atom_id res chain seq x y z
N ALA A 1 18.69 -23.27 -34.33
CA ALA A 1 19.74 -22.26 -34.14
C ALA A 1 20.58 -22.23 -35.40
N PHE A 2 20.69 -21.07 -36.04
CA PHE A 2 21.52 -20.87 -37.23
C PHE A 2 22.92 -20.50 -36.77
N THR A 3 23.94 -21.13 -37.34
CA THR A 3 25.35 -20.83 -37.06
C THR A 3 25.88 -20.01 -38.21
N ASP A 4 26.46 -18.86 -37.88
CA ASP A 4 26.93 -17.85 -38.82
C ASP A 4 27.98 -18.42 -39.80
N GLY A 5 27.89 -18.07 -41.10
CA GLY A 5 28.90 -18.39 -42.11
C GLY A 5 28.50 -19.17 -43.39
N VAL A 6 27.22 -19.53 -43.60
CA VAL A 6 26.81 -20.41 -44.74
C VAL A 6 26.04 -19.67 -45.87
N LEU A 7 25.67 -18.40 -45.69
CA LEU A 7 24.93 -17.63 -46.71
C LEU A 7 25.86 -16.72 -47.52
N ARG A 8 25.74 -16.76 -48.85
CA ARG A 8 26.42 -15.83 -49.76
C ARG A 8 25.82 -14.42 -49.59
N PRO A 9 26.61 -13.33 -49.63
CA PRO A 9 26.16 -11.96 -49.34
C PRO A 9 24.87 -11.53 -50.06
N HIS A 10 24.78 -11.77 -51.37
CA HIS A 10 23.57 -11.42 -52.16
C HIS A 10 22.28 -12.13 -51.69
N ARG A 11 22.39 -13.33 -51.10
CA ARG A 11 21.22 -14.04 -50.56
C ARG A 11 20.78 -13.48 -49.22
N TRP A 12 21.73 -12.96 -48.45
CA TRP A 12 21.42 -12.28 -47.20
C TRP A 12 20.65 -10.99 -47.51
N GLU A 13 21.14 -10.15 -48.44
CA GLU A 13 20.49 -8.89 -48.85
C GLU A 13 19.07 -9.11 -49.36
N LEU A 14 18.84 -10.11 -50.23
CA LEU A 14 17.50 -10.45 -50.74
C LEU A 14 16.52 -10.91 -49.65
N LEU A 15 17.00 -11.70 -48.69
CA LEU A 15 16.17 -12.18 -47.58
C LEU A 15 15.90 -11.05 -46.59
N ASP A 16 16.86 -10.14 -46.40
CA ASP A 16 16.71 -8.93 -45.58
C ASP A 16 15.67 -7.97 -46.21
N GLU A 17 15.72 -7.73 -47.52
CA GLU A 17 14.71 -6.97 -48.27
C GLU A 17 13.30 -7.58 -48.19
N LEU A 18 13.21 -8.91 -48.07
CA LEU A 18 11.95 -9.64 -47.91
C LEU A 18 11.46 -9.69 -46.44
N GLY A 19 12.17 -9.06 -45.50
CA GLY A 19 11.79 -8.99 -44.09
C GLY A 19 12.10 -10.27 -43.30
N MET A 20 13.11 -11.04 -43.70
CA MET A 20 13.51 -12.26 -43.02
C MET A 20 13.92 -11.98 -41.56
N VAL A 21 13.37 -12.75 -40.62
CA VAL A 21 13.75 -12.69 -39.20
C VAL A 21 14.95 -13.60 -38.99
N TRP A 22 16.13 -12.99 -38.82
CA TRP A 22 17.41 -13.69 -38.70
C TRP A 22 17.66 -14.31 -37.32
N ASP A 23 17.05 -13.76 -36.27
CA ASP A 23 17.00 -14.37 -34.95
C ASP A 23 15.57 -14.27 -34.37
N VAL A 24 14.90 -15.42 -34.29
CA VAL A 24 13.56 -15.56 -33.71
C VAL A 24 13.55 -15.17 -32.22
N ALA A 25 14.67 -15.36 -31.51
CA ALA A 25 14.80 -14.94 -30.12
C ALA A 25 14.85 -13.40 -30.00
N ASP A 26 15.52 -12.72 -30.94
CA ASP A 26 15.50 -11.26 -31.02
C ASP A 26 14.12 -10.74 -31.38
N ALA A 27 13.45 -11.30 -32.39
CA ALA A 27 12.09 -10.88 -32.73
C ALA A 27 11.09 -11.08 -31.57
N ARG A 28 11.20 -12.21 -30.84
CA ARG A 28 10.38 -12.44 -29.65
C ARG A 28 10.71 -11.46 -28.53
N PHE A 29 11.98 -11.11 -28.34
CA PHE A 29 12.40 -10.12 -27.36
C PHE A 29 11.86 -8.73 -27.70
N GLN A 30 11.93 -8.31 -28.97
CA GLN A 30 11.38 -7.04 -29.44
C GLN A 30 9.85 -6.96 -29.22
N HIS A 31 9.11 -8.02 -29.56
CA HIS A 31 7.68 -8.09 -29.27
C HIS A 31 7.41 -8.01 -27.74
N GLY A 32 8.23 -8.71 -26.94
CA GLY A 32 8.16 -8.59 -25.49
C GLY A 32 8.42 -7.18 -24.97
N LEU A 33 9.35 -6.43 -25.56
CA LEU A 33 9.58 -5.02 -25.22
C LEU A 33 8.40 -4.13 -25.55
N ILE A 34 7.74 -4.33 -26.70
CA ILE A 34 6.53 -3.58 -27.05
C ILE A 34 5.43 -3.84 -26.01
N ALA A 35 5.16 -5.11 -25.70
CA ALA A 35 4.19 -5.50 -24.69
C ALA A 35 4.55 -4.98 -23.29
N ALA A 36 5.84 -4.94 -22.95
CA ALA A 36 6.34 -4.37 -21.70
C ALA A 36 6.10 -2.87 -21.61
N ARG A 37 6.35 -2.11 -22.69
CA ARG A 37 6.08 -0.66 -22.73
C ARG A 37 4.59 -0.37 -22.55
N ALA A 38 3.73 -1.08 -23.29
CA ALA A 38 2.28 -0.96 -23.14
C ALA A 38 1.81 -1.31 -21.71
N TYR A 39 2.34 -2.39 -21.14
CA TYR A 39 2.04 -2.76 -19.76
C TYR A 39 2.53 -1.69 -18.75
N PHE A 40 3.72 -1.14 -18.96
CA PHE A 40 4.26 -0.11 -18.08
C PHE A 40 3.44 1.19 -18.15
N GLU A 41 2.96 1.58 -19.33
CA GLU A 41 2.10 2.76 -19.50
C GLU A 41 0.79 2.62 -18.72
N GLU A 42 0.19 1.43 -18.70
CA GLU A 42 -1.08 1.19 -18.00
C GLU A 42 -0.91 1.00 -16.48
N TYR A 43 0.15 0.30 -16.04
CA TYR A 43 0.30 -0.15 -14.65
C TYR A 43 1.46 0.50 -13.88
N GLY A 44 2.31 1.29 -14.54
CA GLY A 44 3.45 1.99 -13.96
C GLY A 44 4.59 1.07 -13.46
N THR A 45 4.59 -0.22 -13.83
CA THR A 45 5.66 -1.16 -13.47
C THR A 45 5.71 -2.37 -14.37
N LEU A 46 6.89 -2.94 -14.57
CA LEU A 46 7.13 -4.25 -15.18
C LEU A 46 7.03 -5.41 -14.17
N CYS A 47 6.69 -5.15 -12.91
CA CYS A 47 6.45 -6.20 -11.91
C CYS A 47 5.10 -6.91 -12.09
N ALA A 48 4.74 -7.26 -13.33
CA ALA A 48 3.47 -7.86 -13.72
C ALA A 48 3.15 -9.19 -13.00
N PRO A 49 1.86 -9.50 -12.71
CA PRO A 49 1.40 -10.84 -12.36
C PRO A 49 1.82 -11.87 -13.42
N ARG A 50 1.98 -13.15 -13.03
CA ARG A 50 2.46 -14.19 -13.95
C ARG A 50 1.55 -14.41 -15.15
N ASP A 51 0.24 -14.32 -14.91
CA ASP A 51 -0.84 -14.50 -15.87
C ASP A 51 -1.16 -13.24 -16.68
N ALA A 52 -0.41 -12.14 -16.48
CA ALA A 52 -0.61 -10.92 -17.23
C ALA A 52 -0.32 -11.11 -18.73
N VAL A 53 -1.27 -10.67 -19.55
CA VAL A 53 -1.20 -10.63 -21.02
C VAL A 53 -1.39 -9.20 -21.47
N MET A 54 -0.55 -8.73 -22.38
CA MET A 54 -0.67 -7.42 -23.02
C MET A 54 -0.57 -7.61 -24.53
N ASP A 55 -1.57 -7.12 -25.27
CA ASP A 55 -1.68 -7.27 -26.73
C ASP A 55 -1.47 -8.71 -27.25
N GLY A 56 -2.01 -9.68 -26.52
CA GLY A 56 -1.87 -11.11 -26.84
C GLY A 56 -0.51 -11.73 -26.49
N PHE A 57 0.42 -10.95 -25.94
CA PHE A 57 1.71 -11.42 -25.44
C PHE A 57 1.67 -11.70 -23.94
N ALA A 58 2.09 -12.89 -23.50
CA ALA A 58 2.15 -13.27 -22.08
C ALA A 58 3.31 -12.58 -21.33
N VAL A 59 3.21 -11.26 -21.17
CA VAL A 59 4.25 -10.38 -20.61
C VAL A 59 4.64 -10.77 -19.19
N GLY A 60 3.68 -11.22 -18.38
CA GLY A 60 3.93 -11.66 -17.00
C GLY A 60 4.88 -12.84 -16.91
N GLN A 61 4.56 -13.92 -17.62
CA GLN A 61 5.37 -15.12 -17.68
C GLN A 61 6.73 -14.85 -18.32
N TRP A 62 6.77 -14.01 -19.36
CA TRP A 62 8.01 -13.64 -20.05
C TRP A 62 8.97 -12.89 -19.12
N LEU A 63 8.51 -11.87 -18.40
CA LEU A 63 9.33 -11.14 -17.43
C LEU A 63 9.78 -12.04 -16.27
N GLU A 64 8.91 -12.93 -15.78
CA GLU A 64 9.28 -13.92 -14.75
C GLU A 64 10.43 -14.83 -15.23
N ASN A 65 10.35 -15.33 -16.47
CA ASN A 65 11.38 -16.21 -17.05
C ASN A 65 12.73 -15.49 -17.20
N LEU A 66 12.71 -14.21 -17.61
CA LEU A 66 13.91 -13.38 -17.69
C LEU A 66 14.54 -13.17 -16.30
N ARG A 67 13.75 -12.85 -15.28
CA ARG A 67 14.27 -12.69 -13.90
C ARG A 67 14.87 -13.97 -13.33
N LYS A 68 14.23 -15.12 -13.62
CA LYS A 68 14.68 -16.45 -13.18
C LYS A 68 15.89 -16.99 -13.95
N GLY A 69 16.34 -16.28 -15.00
CA GLY A 69 17.44 -16.75 -15.84
C GLY A 69 17.10 -17.97 -16.70
N VAL A 70 15.81 -18.30 -16.85
CA VAL A 70 15.35 -19.37 -17.76
C VAL A 70 15.64 -18.97 -19.21
N MET A 71 15.61 -17.67 -19.48
CA MET A 71 16.04 -17.08 -20.75
C MET A 71 17.28 -16.21 -20.49
N ALA A 72 18.28 -16.30 -21.37
CA ALA A 72 19.47 -15.47 -21.28
C ALA A 72 19.09 -13.99 -21.49
N VAL A 73 19.45 -13.16 -20.52
CA VAL A 73 19.35 -11.71 -20.60
C VAL A 73 20.76 -11.19 -20.82
N THR A 74 21.04 -10.74 -22.05
CA THR A 74 22.28 -10.01 -22.33
C THR A 74 22.24 -8.66 -21.62
N GLU A 75 23.40 -8.04 -21.42
CA GLU A 75 23.49 -6.72 -20.79
C GLU A 75 22.66 -5.66 -21.55
N GLU A 76 22.61 -5.76 -22.88
CA GLU A 76 21.79 -4.89 -23.73
C GLU A 76 20.28 -5.08 -23.46
N ARG A 77 19.82 -6.33 -23.35
CA ARG A 77 18.42 -6.64 -23.05
C ARG A 77 18.01 -6.18 -21.65
N ASP A 78 18.91 -6.33 -20.68
CA ASP A 78 18.72 -5.84 -19.31
C ASP A 78 18.62 -4.31 -19.28
N ARG A 79 19.48 -3.63 -20.03
CA ARG A 79 19.44 -2.16 -20.19
C ARG A 79 18.13 -1.69 -20.82
N ALA A 80 17.69 -2.32 -21.90
CA ALA A 80 16.43 -1.97 -22.57
C ALA A 80 15.20 -2.11 -21.65
N LEU A 81 15.21 -3.08 -20.73
CA LEU A 81 14.15 -3.24 -19.72
C LEU A 81 14.25 -2.20 -18.60
N ARG A 82 15.46 -1.85 -18.16
CA ARG A 82 15.68 -0.77 -17.15
C ARG A 82 15.30 0.61 -17.66
N GLU A 83 15.42 0.87 -18.96
CA GLU A 83 14.94 2.11 -19.58
C GLU A 83 13.42 2.26 -19.49
N ILE A 84 12.68 1.14 -19.39
CA ILE A 84 11.21 1.15 -19.21
C ILE A 84 10.87 1.24 -17.72
N ASP A 85 11.44 0.36 -16.90
CA ASP A 85 11.26 0.32 -15.45
C ASP A 85 12.61 0.00 -14.80
N GLU A 86 13.19 0.99 -14.12
CA GLU A 86 14.45 0.84 -13.38
C GLU A 86 14.40 -0.38 -12.43
N HIS A 87 13.23 -0.63 -11.83
CA HIS A 87 12.99 -1.72 -10.89
C HIS A 87 12.29 -2.92 -11.55
N TRP A 88 12.46 -3.14 -12.86
CA TRP A 88 11.90 -4.32 -13.53
C TRP A 88 12.41 -5.63 -12.92
N LYS A 89 13.62 -5.64 -12.34
CA LYS A 89 14.23 -6.76 -11.60
C LYS A 89 14.68 -6.26 -10.21
N PRO A 90 13.74 -6.11 -9.27
CA PRO A 90 14.05 -5.54 -7.95
C PRO A 90 14.88 -6.50 -7.11
N GLU A 91 15.66 -5.96 -6.17
CA GLU A 91 16.42 -6.74 -5.17
C GLU A 91 15.53 -7.28 -4.05
N TRP A 92 14.29 -6.81 -3.96
CA TRP A 92 13.25 -7.27 -3.06
C TRP A 92 12.16 -8.05 -3.82
N ALA A 93 11.14 -8.51 -3.10
CA ALA A 93 10.03 -9.24 -3.69
C ALA A 93 9.32 -8.42 -4.79
N VAL A 94 9.14 -9.00 -5.98
CA VAL A 94 8.35 -8.44 -7.10
C VAL A 94 6.95 -7.98 -6.65
N SER A 95 6.34 -8.73 -5.72
CA SER A 95 5.02 -8.39 -5.18
C SER A 95 5.04 -7.12 -4.32
N TRP A 96 6.16 -6.78 -3.68
CA TRP A 96 6.33 -5.50 -2.98
C TRP A 96 6.40 -4.36 -3.99
N GLN A 97 7.21 -4.51 -5.05
CA GLN A 97 7.35 -3.49 -6.10
C GLN A 97 6.02 -3.20 -6.80
N ARG A 98 5.22 -4.25 -7.07
CA ARG A 98 3.88 -4.08 -7.64
C ARG A 98 2.96 -3.26 -6.75
N ARG A 99 2.96 -3.52 -5.43
CA ARG A 99 2.14 -2.77 -4.47
C ARG A 99 2.60 -1.31 -4.36
N TYR A 100 3.91 -1.08 -4.39
CA TYR A 100 4.48 0.26 -4.46
C TYR A 100 4.01 1.02 -5.69
N ALA A 101 4.13 0.44 -6.89
CA ALA A 101 3.68 1.09 -8.13
C ALA A 101 2.17 1.39 -8.12
N THR A 102 1.37 0.46 -7.57
CA THR A 102 -0.07 0.66 -7.38
C THR A 102 -0.37 1.84 -6.45
N LEU A 103 0.40 1.98 -5.36
CA LEU A 103 0.29 3.10 -4.44
C LEU A 103 0.76 4.41 -5.09
N ALA A 104 1.87 4.41 -5.82
CA ALA A 104 2.37 5.57 -6.55
C ALA A 104 1.35 6.08 -7.57
N TYR A 105 0.73 5.16 -8.33
CA TYR A 105 -0.35 5.47 -9.26
C TYR A 105 -1.56 6.10 -8.54
N LEU A 106 -1.98 5.54 -7.40
CA LEU A 106 -3.09 6.08 -6.62
C LEU A 106 -2.82 7.51 -6.14
N LEU A 107 -1.58 7.81 -5.77
CA LEU A 107 -1.17 9.14 -5.27
C LEU A 107 -0.80 10.12 -6.39
N HIS A 108 -0.77 9.67 -7.64
CA HIS A 108 -0.34 10.50 -8.76
C HIS A 108 -1.34 11.65 -8.99
N GLY A 109 -0.86 12.90 -8.88
CA GLY A 109 -1.69 14.10 -9.07
C GLY A 109 -2.46 14.55 -7.84
N GLU A 110 -2.26 13.91 -6.67
CA GLU A 110 -2.78 14.40 -5.39
C GLU A 110 -1.75 15.33 -4.72
N ASP A 111 -2.15 16.57 -4.42
CA ASP A 111 -1.34 17.50 -3.63
C ASP A 111 -1.57 17.26 -2.13
N GLY A 112 -0.48 17.07 -1.37
CA GLY A 112 -0.51 16.99 0.09
C GLY A 112 0.08 15.72 0.68
N THR A 113 -0.15 15.50 1.98
CA THR A 113 0.35 14.30 2.67
C THR A 113 -0.46 13.07 2.25
N PRO A 114 0.18 11.99 1.77
CA PRO A 114 -0.52 10.77 1.39
C PRO A 114 -1.39 10.24 2.52
N ASN A 115 -2.66 9.98 2.24
CA ASN A 115 -3.60 9.40 3.19
C ASN A 115 -4.36 8.23 2.57
N VAL A 116 -3.76 7.04 2.64
CA VAL A 116 -4.35 5.80 2.13
C VAL A 116 -4.79 4.93 3.31
N PRO A 117 -6.05 5.03 3.77
CA PRO A 117 -6.53 4.26 4.92
C PRO A 117 -6.60 2.76 4.61
N PRO A 118 -6.51 1.87 5.62
CA PRO A 118 -6.73 0.44 5.44
C PRO A 118 -8.04 0.12 4.71
N GLY A 119 -7.99 -0.90 3.85
CA GLY A 119 -9.11 -1.35 3.03
C GLY A 119 -9.25 -0.65 1.67
N VAL A 120 -8.42 0.35 1.36
CA VAL A 120 -8.37 0.91 -0.01
C VAL A 120 -7.77 -0.13 -0.95
N ARG A 121 -8.53 -0.52 -1.99
CA ARG A 121 -8.13 -1.52 -2.97
C ARG A 121 -8.00 -0.92 -4.36
N VAL A 122 -6.94 -1.26 -5.05
CA VAL A 122 -6.72 -0.95 -6.47
C VAL A 122 -6.41 -2.27 -7.17
N ASN A 123 -7.14 -2.59 -8.24
CA ASN A 123 -7.01 -3.86 -8.97
C ASN A 123 -7.03 -5.11 -8.05
N GLY A 124 -7.88 -5.08 -7.01
CA GLY A 124 -8.04 -6.16 -6.03
C GLY A 124 -6.98 -6.21 -4.91
N ILE A 125 -5.95 -5.37 -4.96
CA ILE A 125 -4.86 -5.31 -3.97
C ILE A 125 -5.20 -4.28 -2.89
N ASP A 126 -5.26 -4.69 -1.62
CA ASP A 126 -5.42 -3.78 -0.48
C ASP A 126 -4.11 -3.04 -0.18
N VAL A 127 -3.97 -1.85 -0.78
CA VAL A 127 -2.79 -1.00 -0.66
C VAL A 127 -2.76 -0.24 0.67
N GLY A 128 -3.91 0.06 1.27
CA GLY A 128 -3.98 0.76 2.55
C GLY A 128 -3.51 -0.10 3.72
N THR A 129 -3.97 -1.34 3.80
CA THR A 129 -3.52 -2.29 4.83
C THR A 129 -2.05 -2.65 4.63
N TRP A 130 -1.62 -2.78 3.38
CA TRP A 130 -0.20 -2.99 3.08
C TRP A 130 0.66 -1.81 3.54
N LEU A 131 0.26 -0.57 3.20
CA LEU A 131 0.96 0.65 3.58
C LEU A 131 1.07 0.79 5.10
N GLN A 132 -0.03 0.57 5.83
CA GLN A 132 -0.03 0.61 7.30
C GLN A 132 1.02 -0.33 7.89
N ARG A 133 1.13 -1.55 7.35
CA ARG A 133 2.17 -2.51 7.77
C ARG A 133 3.56 -1.98 7.47
N GLN A 134 3.81 -1.42 6.28
CA GLN A 134 5.11 -0.85 5.94
C GLN A 134 5.50 0.29 6.88
N THR A 135 4.56 1.16 7.23
CA THR A 135 4.81 2.34 8.10
C THR A 135 4.83 2.01 9.60
N SER A 136 4.43 0.81 10.02
CA SER A 136 4.53 0.41 11.44
C SER A 136 6.00 0.36 11.90
N PRO A 137 6.32 0.59 13.19
CA PRO A 137 7.71 0.55 13.66
C PRO A 137 8.42 -0.76 13.31
N ALA A 138 7.73 -1.90 13.49
CA ALA A 138 8.27 -3.22 13.12
C ALA A 138 8.43 -3.37 11.59
N GLY A 139 7.44 -2.97 10.81
CA GLY A 139 7.52 -3.06 9.35
C GLY A 139 8.61 -2.16 8.76
N TRP A 140 8.73 -0.92 9.24
CA TRP A 140 9.72 0.05 8.78
C TRP A 140 11.14 -0.40 9.08
N ALA A 141 11.36 -1.02 10.25
CA ALA A 141 12.63 -1.61 10.64
C ALA A 141 13.08 -2.72 9.67
N HIS A 142 12.14 -3.47 9.09
CA HIS A 142 12.41 -4.54 8.12
C HIS A 142 12.57 -4.08 6.66
N LEU A 143 12.28 -2.81 6.35
CA LEU A 143 12.51 -2.27 5.02
C LEU A 143 14.01 -2.15 4.72
N VAL A 144 14.43 -2.58 3.54
CA VAL A 144 15.78 -2.30 3.02
C VAL A 144 15.89 -0.84 2.55
N ALA A 145 17.11 -0.33 2.39
CA ALA A 145 17.38 1.07 2.04
C ALA A 145 16.56 1.54 0.81
N GLY A 146 16.65 0.81 -0.30
CA GLY A 146 15.89 1.15 -1.51
C GLY A 146 14.37 1.18 -1.30
N GLN A 147 13.81 0.29 -0.48
CA GLN A 147 12.37 0.32 -0.18
C GLN A 147 11.96 1.56 0.63
N ARG A 148 12.80 2.01 1.56
CA ARG A 148 12.56 3.23 2.34
C ARG A 148 12.61 4.46 1.43
N GLU A 149 13.66 4.57 0.62
CA GLU A 149 13.82 5.66 -0.35
C GLU A 149 12.60 5.75 -1.29
N LEU A 150 12.14 4.60 -1.80
CA LEU A 150 10.95 4.53 -2.65
C LEU A 150 9.70 5.12 -1.98
N LEU A 151 9.43 4.74 -0.73
CA LEU A 151 8.29 5.24 0.05
C LEU A 151 8.45 6.73 0.40
N GLU A 152 9.66 7.16 0.77
CA GLU A 152 9.97 8.55 1.09
C GLU A 152 9.78 9.48 -0.12
N ARG A 153 10.08 9.02 -1.34
CA ARG A 153 9.77 9.78 -2.58
C ARG A 153 8.28 10.03 -2.77
N LEU A 154 7.41 9.17 -2.21
CA LEU A 154 5.97 9.38 -2.19
C LEU A 154 5.52 10.23 -0.99
N GLY A 155 6.42 10.72 -0.15
CA GLY A 155 6.10 11.47 1.07
C GLY A 155 5.62 10.58 2.22
N ILE A 156 5.87 9.27 2.16
CA ILE A 156 5.51 8.30 3.20
C ILE A 156 6.69 8.15 4.16
N THR A 157 6.44 8.32 5.45
CA THR A 157 7.44 8.15 6.51
C THR A 157 6.99 7.10 7.54
N ALA A 158 7.94 6.63 8.34
CA ALA A 158 7.62 5.76 9.47
C ALA A 158 6.57 6.40 10.37
N ALA A 159 5.63 5.59 10.87
CA ALA A 159 4.80 6.02 11.98
C ALA A 159 5.72 6.39 13.15
N PRO A 160 5.47 7.51 13.84
CA PRO A 160 6.25 7.85 15.02
C PRO A 160 6.15 6.67 16.00
N THR A 161 7.28 6.16 16.44
CA THR A 161 7.32 5.27 17.60
C THR A 161 6.64 6.02 18.73
N PRO A 162 5.66 5.44 19.45
CA PRO A 162 5.15 6.06 20.65
C PRO A 162 6.33 6.17 21.63
N THR A 163 6.95 7.35 21.66
CA THR A 163 7.91 7.71 22.69
C THR A 163 7.12 7.70 23.98
N ALA A 164 7.43 6.77 24.88
CA ALA A 164 7.00 6.86 26.26
C ALA A 164 7.56 8.17 26.84
N GLY A 165 6.74 9.22 26.83
CA GLY A 165 7.17 10.56 27.23
C GLY A 165 6.75 11.66 26.24
N ALA A 166 5.44 11.86 26.11
CA ALA A 166 4.87 13.17 25.76
C ALA A 166 3.48 13.27 26.37
N ALA A 167 3.41 12.98 27.68
CA ALA A 167 2.33 13.48 28.52
C ALA A 167 2.79 14.86 28.99
N ASP A 168 2.37 15.89 28.28
CA ASP A 168 2.34 17.23 28.84
C ASP A 168 1.04 17.93 28.41
N GLY A 169 0.20 18.18 29.40
CA GLY A 169 -0.80 19.24 29.37
C GLY A 169 -2.23 18.83 28.97
N ALA A 170 -2.96 18.21 29.90
CA ALA A 170 -4.38 18.55 30.09
C ALA A 170 -4.80 18.18 31.53
N ALA A 171 -4.89 19.19 32.38
CA ALA A 171 -5.36 19.08 33.74
C ALA A 171 -6.89 18.92 33.81
N HIS A 172 -7.30 18.03 34.72
CA HIS A 172 -8.53 18.01 35.53
C HIS A 172 -9.82 17.48 34.86
N GLY A 173 -9.96 16.16 34.93
CA GLY A 173 -11.21 15.41 34.97
C GLY A 173 -10.93 14.06 35.62
N GLU A 174 -11.91 13.48 36.30
CA GLU A 174 -11.87 12.15 36.91
C GLU A 174 -11.24 11.11 35.96
N ALA A 175 -10.44 10.18 36.50
CA ALA A 175 -9.78 9.15 35.71
C ALA A 175 -10.81 8.42 34.83
N PRO A 176 -10.55 8.23 33.52
CA PRO A 176 -11.52 7.63 32.62
C PRO A 176 -11.88 6.22 33.11
N ALA A 177 -13.18 5.92 33.14
CA ALA A 177 -13.65 4.60 33.57
C ALA A 177 -13.06 3.50 32.67
N PRO A 178 -12.62 2.37 33.26
CA PRO A 178 -12.08 1.27 32.49
C PRO A 178 -13.19 0.62 31.63
N VAL A 179 -12.78 0.00 30.53
CA VAL A 179 -13.63 -0.53 29.47
C VAL A 179 -13.63 -2.07 29.53
N PRO A 180 -14.73 -2.72 29.93
CA PRO A 180 -14.86 -4.17 29.88
C PRO A 180 -14.85 -4.69 28.44
N GLY A 181 -14.15 -5.81 28.21
CA GLY A 181 -14.12 -6.49 26.90
C GLY A 181 -13.43 -5.69 25.79
N LEU A 182 -12.51 -4.78 26.13
CA LEU A 182 -11.78 -3.93 25.18
C LEU A 182 -10.98 -4.75 24.15
N GLU A 183 -10.47 -5.91 24.56
CA GLU A 183 -9.73 -6.87 23.75
C GLU A 183 -10.55 -7.42 22.59
N ASP A 184 -11.84 -7.66 22.80
CA ASP A 184 -12.74 -8.28 21.82
C ASP A 184 -13.39 -7.26 20.87
N MET A 185 -13.29 -5.96 21.19
CA MET A 185 -13.90 -4.90 20.40
C MET A 185 -13.21 -4.72 19.04
N ASP A 186 -14.02 -4.54 18.00
CA ASP A 186 -13.56 -4.15 16.68
C ASP A 186 -13.14 -2.66 16.61
N ASN A 187 -12.57 -2.22 15.49
CA ASN A 187 -12.09 -0.85 15.33
C ASN A 187 -13.20 0.22 15.45
N PHE A 188 -14.42 -0.11 15.03
CA PHE A 188 -15.55 0.81 15.14
C PHE A 188 -16.00 0.93 16.59
N GLU A 189 -16.12 -0.18 17.30
CA GLU A 189 -16.51 -0.25 18.72
C GLU A 189 -15.50 0.49 19.60
N ARG A 190 -14.19 0.27 19.41
CA ARG A 190 -13.14 1.02 20.10
C ARG A 190 -13.23 2.53 19.83
N GLY A 191 -13.45 2.91 18.57
CA GLY A 191 -13.60 4.31 18.19
C GLY A 191 -14.83 5.00 18.78
N LEU A 192 -15.95 4.28 18.85
CA LEU A 192 -17.18 4.78 19.46
C LEU A 192 -17.02 4.91 20.99
N THR A 193 -16.35 3.97 21.64
CA THR A 193 -16.04 4.02 23.07
C THR A 193 -15.09 5.17 23.39
N ALA A 194 -14.05 5.37 22.60
CA ALA A 194 -13.16 6.53 22.72
C ALA A 194 -13.91 7.86 22.52
N ALA A 195 -14.82 7.95 21.56
CA ALA A 195 -15.66 9.13 21.37
C ALA A 195 -16.55 9.41 22.59
N ARG A 196 -17.08 8.35 23.23
CA ARG A 196 -17.88 8.45 24.46
C ARG A 196 -17.04 8.93 25.64
N GLN A 197 -15.85 8.39 25.82
CA GLN A 197 -14.91 8.82 26.85
C GLN A 197 -14.53 10.30 26.68
N TYR A 198 -14.18 10.69 25.45
CA TYR A 198 -13.88 12.08 25.12
C TYR A 198 -15.08 13.01 25.37
N LEU A 199 -16.29 12.60 24.99
CA LEU A 199 -17.51 13.36 25.25
C LEU A 199 -17.78 13.51 26.75
N ALA A 200 -17.59 12.48 27.55
CA ALA A 200 -17.75 12.55 28.99
C ALA A 200 -16.74 13.52 29.64
N ARG A 201 -15.50 13.54 29.12
CA ARG A 201 -14.41 14.39 29.63
C ARG A 201 -14.51 15.85 29.20
N GLU A 202 -14.83 16.10 27.93
CA GLU A 202 -14.78 17.44 27.31
C GLU A 202 -16.17 18.06 27.12
N GLY A 203 -17.24 17.29 27.29
CA GLY A 203 -18.62 17.73 27.06
C GLY A 203 -18.98 17.97 25.58
N HIS A 204 -18.06 17.69 24.65
CA HIS A 204 -18.28 17.89 23.21
C HIS A 204 -17.56 16.86 22.34
N LEU A 205 -17.98 16.74 21.07
CA LEU A 205 -17.35 15.86 20.07
C LEU A 205 -16.50 16.61 19.02
N LYS A 206 -16.01 17.81 19.37
CA LYS A 206 -15.08 18.58 18.52
C LYS A 206 -13.65 18.09 18.70
N VAL A 207 -13.37 16.88 18.21
CA VAL A 207 -12.08 16.22 18.42
C VAL A 207 -11.00 16.84 17.50
N PRO A 208 -9.89 17.38 18.03
CA PRO A 208 -8.76 17.81 17.22
C PRO A 208 -8.20 16.68 16.37
N ARG A 209 -7.77 16.96 15.13
CA ARG A 209 -7.33 15.90 14.19
C ARG A 209 -6.17 15.04 14.71
N LYS A 210 -5.28 15.63 15.52
CA LYS A 210 -4.13 14.94 16.14
C LYS A 210 -4.44 14.28 17.49
N HIS A 211 -5.68 14.38 17.97
CA HIS A 211 -6.07 13.87 19.29
C HIS A 211 -6.07 12.34 19.32
N GLU A 212 -5.48 11.79 20.36
CA GLU A 212 -5.49 10.37 20.71
C GLU A 212 -6.17 10.20 22.07
N GLU A 213 -7.09 9.24 22.15
CA GLU A 213 -7.81 8.90 23.37
C GLU A 213 -7.38 7.49 23.78
N VAL A 214 -6.98 7.32 25.03
CA VAL A 214 -6.48 6.04 25.55
C VAL A 214 -7.61 5.32 26.28
N LEU A 215 -7.88 4.09 25.89
CA LEU A 215 -8.85 3.21 26.54
C LEU A 215 -8.13 2.23 27.45
N HIS A 216 -8.58 2.13 28.70
CA HIS A 216 -8.00 1.26 29.72
C HIS A 216 -8.89 0.02 29.90
N PRO A 217 -8.35 -1.21 29.87
CA PRO A 217 -9.16 -2.43 30.01
C PRO A 217 -9.68 -2.61 31.46
N ALA A 218 -10.91 -3.14 31.59
CA ALA A 218 -11.51 -3.44 32.89
C ALA A 218 -11.45 -4.94 33.26
N ASN A 219 -11.14 -5.25 34.52
CA ASN A 219 -11.25 -6.56 35.16
C ASN A 219 -12.71 -7.02 35.25
N GLU A 220 -12.92 -8.30 35.57
CA GLU A 220 -14.27 -8.88 35.72
C GLU A 220 -15.10 -8.16 36.80
N ASP A 221 -14.43 -7.51 37.76
CA ASP A 221 -15.02 -6.70 38.82
C ASP A 221 -15.22 -5.22 38.44
N GLY A 222 -14.89 -4.83 37.20
CA GLY A 222 -15.02 -3.48 36.68
C GLY A 222 -13.89 -2.52 37.07
N THR A 223 -12.83 -3.00 37.73
CA THR A 223 -11.64 -2.19 38.06
C THR A 223 -10.66 -2.12 36.88
N GLU A 224 -9.78 -1.12 36.85
CA GLU A 224 -8.73 -1.04 35.82
C GLU A 224 -7.76 -2.22 35.94
N SER A 225 -7.42 -2.82 34.80
CA SER A 225 -6.48 -3.94 34.74
C SER A 225 -5.05 -3.43 34.54
N GLU A 226 -4.20 -3.56 35.55
CA GLU A 226 -2.77 -3.24 35.42
C GLU A 226 -2.02 -4.25 34.53
N ASP A 227 -2.53 -5.49 34.43
CA ASP A 227 -1.91 -6.56 33.64
C ASP A 227 -2.22 -6.47 32.13
N ARG A 228 -3.29 -5.76 31.75
CA ARG A 228 -3.73 -5.65 30.34
C ARG A 228 -3.39 -4.30 29.74
N THR A 229 -2.95 -4.32 28.48
CA THR A 229 -2.38 -3.14 27.83
C THR A 229 -3.45 -2.12 27.44
N PRO A 230 -3.30 -0.84 27.83
CA PRO A 230 -4.14 0.24 27.33
C PRO A 230 -4.06 0.41 25.82
N VAL A 231 -5.16 0.79 25.19
CA VAL A 231 -5.28 0.94 23.74
C VAL A 231 -5.44 2.40 23.36
N ALA A 232 -4.45 2.97 22.69
CA ALA A 232 -4.55 4.31 22.11
C ALA A 232 -5.40 4.31 20.83
N VAL A 233 -6.41 5.17 20.78
CA VAL A 233 -7.29 5.37 19.62
C VAL A 233 -7.05 6.77 19.07
N ARG A 234 -6.64 6.87 17.80
CA ARG A 234 -6.49 8.15 17.08
C ARG A 234 -7.85 8.77 16.76
N LEU A 235 -8.55 9.25 17.79
CA LEU A 235 -9.96 9.63 17.74
C LEU A 235 -10.23 10.76 16.74
N GLY A 236 -9.31 11.73 16.62
CA GLY A 236 -9.42 12.81 15.63
C GLY A 236 -9.40 12.31 14.18
N VAL A 237 -8.60 11.29 13.90
CA VAL A 237 -8.53 10.65 12.59
C VAL A 237 -9.75 9.75 12.38
N TRP A 238 -10.13 8.96 13.38
CA TRP A 238 -11.28 8.06 13.31
C TRP A 238 -12.58 8.82 13.04
N THR A 239 -12.87 9.88 13.79
CA THR A 239 -14.08 10.71 13.60
C THR A 239 -14.14 11.35 12.20
N SER A 240 -13.00 11.86 11.71
CA SER A 240 -12.87 12.38 10.34
C SER A 240 -13.17 11.30 9.29
N ASN A 241 -12.68 10.07 9.49
CA ASN A 241 -12.89 8.96 8.57
C ASN A 241 -14.35 8.48 8.58
N GLN A 242 -14.99 8.39 9.75
CA GLN A 242 -16.41 8.04 9.84
C GLN A 242 -17.28 9.08 9.11
N LYS A 243 -16.97 10.36 9.26
CA LYS A 243 -17.66 11.45 8.55
C LYS A 243 -17.50 11.37 7.04
N ALA A 244 -16.28 11.09 6.56
CA ALA A 244 -16.01 10.94 5.13
C ALA A 244 -16.74 9.74 4.51
N ARG A 245 -16.85 8.63 5.25
CA ARG A 245 -17.51 7.39 4.81
C ARG A 245 -18.98 7.30 5.18
N ARG A 246 -19.63 8.41 5.60
CA ARG A 246 -21.02 8.42 6.11
C ARG A 246 -22.04 7.70 5.22
N ALA A 247 -21.86 7.76 3.90
CA ALA A 247 -22.76 7.15 2.92
C ALA A 247 -22.59 5.62 2.80
N GLN A 248 -21.45 5.10 3.27
CA GLN A 248 -21.09 3.68 3.22
C GLN A 248 -21.22 3.00 4.60
N LEU A 249 -21.58 3.76 5.65
CA LEU A 249 -21.77 3.18 6.98
C LEU A 249 -23.04 2.33 7.02
N ALA A 250 -22.92 1.15 7.62
CA ALA A 250 -24.08 0.33 7.96
C ALA A 250 -25.07 1.15 8.81
N PRO A 251 -26.39 1.02 8.59
CA PRO A 251 -27.40 1.84 9.26
C PRO A 251 -27.26 1.84 10.80
N ALA A 252 -27.00 0.68 11.40
CA ALA A 252 -26.79 0.56 12.85
C ALA A 252 -25.58 1.37 13.36
N ARG A 253 -24.47 1.39 12.61
CA ARG A 253 -23.27 2.15 12.97
C ARG A 253 -23.48 3.65 12.82
N ARG A 254 -24.20 4.07 11.77
CA ARG A 254 -24.59 5.47 11.59
C ARG A 254 -25.53 5.94 12.71
N GLN A 255 -26.49 5.10 13.10
CA GLN A 255 -27.39 5.39 14.21
C GLN A 255 -26.62 5.55 15.53
N ALA A 256 -25.69 4.63 15.84
CA ALA A 256 -24.87 4.72 17.05
C ALA A 256 -24.06 6.04 17.14
N LEU A 257 -23.55 6.54 16.00
CA LEU A 257 -22.87 7.83 15.93
C LEU A 257 -23.84 9.01 16.12
N ALA A 258 -25.05 8.91 15.56
CA ALA A 258 -26.10 9.91 15.71
C ALA A 258 -26.58 10.01 17.17
N ASP A 259 -26.75 8.87 17.83
CA ASP A 259 -27.15 8.73 19.24
C ASP A 259 -26.09 9.32 20.18
N LEU A 260 -24.81 9.13 19.84
CA LEU A 260 -23.70 9.74 20.60
C LEU A 260 -23.63 11.28 20.42
N GLY A 261 -24.26 11.83 19.38
CA GLY A 261 -24.36 13.27 19.16
C GLY A 261 -23.58 13.81 17.97
N PHE A 262 -23.06 12.96 17.07
CA PHE A 262 -22.46 13.44 15.83
C PHE A 262 -23.52 13.99 14.87
N ALA A 263 -23.62 15.32 14.76
CA ALA A 263 -24.64 15.99 13.95
C ALA A 263 -24.66 15.57 12.47
N TRP A 264 -23.51 15.19 11.90
CA TRP A 264 -23.40 14.75 10.51
C TRP A 264 -23.86 13.31 10.27
N ALA A 265 -24.08 12.54 11.33
CA ALA A 265 -24.54 11.15 11.26
C ALA A 265 -26.07 11.03 11.26
N ARG A 266 -26.78 12.11 11.60
CA ARG A 266 -28.25 12.20 11.49
C ARG A 266 -28.71 12.19 10.03
#